data_AF-A0A523ZH00-F1
#
_entry.id   AF-A0A523ZH00-F1
#
_cell.length_a   1.000
_cell.length_b   1.000
_cell.length_c   1.000
_cell.angle_alpha   90.00
_cell.angle_beta   90.00
_cell.angle_gamma   90.00
#
_symmetry.space_group_name_H-M   'P 1'
#
loop_
_entity.id
_entity.type
_entity.pdbx_description
1 polymer ?
#
loop_
_entity_poly.entity_id
_entity_poly.type
_entity_poly.pdbx_seq_one_letter_code
_entity_poly.pdbx_strand_id
1 'polypeptide(L)'
;CEKKVSSTSYFYFSLRLGGLLCQNCKSIDGSRVTLSREAFLLMKRLLFLKLEEISGEKINKEIVKETEVVLRTYLSYQGQIKMPDSYFIHNFKKLELMQTAG
;
A
#
# COMPACT_ATOMS: atom_id res chain seq x y z
N CYS A 1 0.81 19.87 3.77
CA CYS A 1 0.00 21.03 4.21
C CYS A 1 -0.79 20.76 5.49
N GLU A 2 -0.74 19.55 6.07
CA GLU A 2 -1.33 19.19 7.39
C GLU A 2 -2.82 19.47 7.55
N LYS A 3 -3.52 19.74 6.44
CA LYS A 3 -4.96 19.90 6.44
C LYS A 3 -5.61 18.56 6.78
N LYS A 4 -6.64 18.61 7.62
CA LYS A 4 -7.49 17.47 7.90
C LYS A 4 -8.03 16.89 6.60
N VAL A 5 -8.15 15.57 6.55
CA VAL A 5 -8.75 14.85 5.44
C VAL A 5 -10.19 15.35 5.28
N SER A 6 -10.46 16.09 4.20
CA SER A 6 -11.78 16.63 3.86
C SER A 6 -12.70 15.56 3.27
N SER A 7 -13.99 15.88 3.11
CA SER A 7 -15.02 15.04 2.46
C SER A 7 -14.82 14.82 0.95
N THR A 8 -13.59 14.97 0.46
CA THR A 8 -13.25 14.73 -0.94
C THR A 8 -13.46 13.27 -1.30
N SER A 9 -13.94 13.01 -2.52
CA SER A 9 -14.18 11.66 -3.04
C SER A 9 -12.90 10.87 -3.27
N TYR A 10 -11.78 11.54 -3.52
CA TYR A 10 -10.49 10.89 -3.73
C TYR A 10 -9.30 11.73 -3.25
N PHE A 11 -8.20 11.03 -3.03
CA PHE A 11 -6.90 11.54 -2.63
C PHE A 11 -5.83 11.06 -3.62
N TYR A 12 -4.62 11.57 -3.45
CA TYR A 12 -3.44 11.00 -4.10
C TYR A 12 -2.55 10.40 -3.03
N PHE A 13 -2.10 9.16 -3.22
CA PHE A 13 -1.11 8.53 -2.38
C PHE A 13 0.28 8.75 -3.00
N SER A 14 1.17 9.41 -2.26
CA SER A 14 2.56 9.62 -2.66
C SER A 14 3.35 8.33 -2.46
N LEU A 15 3.85 7.74 -3.55
CA LEU A 15 4.68 6.54 -3.43
C LEU A 15 6.03 6.86 -2.79
N ARG A 16 6.53 8.09 -2.97
CA ARG A 16 7.79 8.54 -2.39
C ARG A 16 7.71 8.79 -0.89
N LEU A 17 6.66 9.47 -0.43
CA LEU A 17 6.50 9.88 0.96
C LEU A 17 5.71 8.87 1.80
N GLY A 18 5.00 7.92 1.16
CA GLY A 18 4.15 6.95 1.85
C GLY A 18 2.93 7.57 2.54
N GLY A 19 2.41 8.68 2.01
CA GLY A 19 1.36 9.46 2.64
C GLY A 19 0.39 10.10 1.65
N LEU A 20 -0.71 10.65 2.16
CA LEU A 20 -1.74 11.30 1.35
C LEU A 20 -1.37 12.73 0.94
N LEU A 21 -1.72 13.06 -0.29
CA LEU A 21 -1.68 14.39 -0.87
C LEU A 21 -3.09 14.82 -1.26
N CYS A 22 -3.47 16.04 -0.88
CA CYS A 22 -4.69 16.65 -1.36
C CYS A 22 -4.51 17.20 -2.78
N GLN A 23 -5.60 17.70 -3.38
CA GLN A 23 -5.59 18.32 -4.71
C GLN A 23 -4.52 19.39 -4.90
N ASN A 24 -4.31 20.21 -3.86
CA ASN A 24 -3.35 21.32 -3.91
C ASN A 24 -1.90 20.84 -3.72
N CYS A 25 -1.71 19.66 -3.14
CA CYS A 25 -0.39 19.11 -2.84
C CYS A 25 0.03 18.01 -3.83
N LYS A 26 -0.82 17.64 -4.79
CA LYS A 26 -0.55 16.52 -5.70
C LYS A 26 0.74 16.71 -6.50
N SER A 27 1.08 17.94 -6.87
CA SER A 27 2.30 18.25 -7.63
C SER A 27 3.61 18.01 -6.86
N ILE A 28 3.55 17.85 -5.53
CA ILE A 28 4.74 17.59 -4.69
C ILE A 28 5.41 16.26 -5.08
N ASP A 29 4.63 15.29 -5.55
CA ASP A 29 5.13 13.99 -5.97
C ASP A 29 4.58 13.60 -7.35
N GLY A 30 5.48 13.42 -8.32
CA GLY A 30 5.15 12.91 -9.65
C GLY A 30 4.83 11.42 -9.63
N SER A 31 5.39 10.66 -8.69
CA SER A 31 5.17 9.23 -8.49
C SER A 31 3.98 8.99 -7.55
N ARG A 32 2.85 9.63 -7.82
CA ARG A 32 1.62 9.47 -7.02
C ARG A 32 0.62 8.54 -7.71
N VAL A 33 -0.21 7.87 -6.93
CA VAL A 33 -1.37 7.11 -7.42
C VAL A 33 -2.66 7.70 -6.86
N THR A 34 -3.74 7.65 -7.62
CA THR A 34 -5.07 7.97 -7.11
C THR A 34 -5.54 6.92 -6.11
N LEU A 35 -6.24 7.37 -5.07
CA LEU A 35 -6.81 6.52 -4.03
C LEU A 35 -8.19 7.07 -3.65
N SER A 36 -9.22 6.24 -3.75
CA SER A 36 -10.58 6.56 -3.32
C SER A 36 -10.64 6.73 -1.81
N ARG A 37 -11.66 7.47 -1.36
CA ARG A 37 -11.90 7.64 0.08
C ARG A 37 -12.20 6.30 0.75
N GLU A 38 -12.95 5.43 0.08
CA GLU A 38 -13.33 4.10 0.55
C GLU A 38 -12.10 3.21 0.72
N ALA A 39 -11.18 3.19 -0.25
CA ALA A 39 -9.93 2.44 -0.14
C ALA A 39 -9.03 2.98 0.98
N PHE A 40 -8.93 4.31 1.12
CA PHE A 40 -8.22 4.91 2.26
C PHE A 40 -8.82 4.51 3.62
N LEU A 41 -10.15 4.55 3.75
CA LEU A 41 -10.82 4.16 4.98
C LEU A 41 -10.64 2.68 5.27
N LEU A 42 -10.66 1.82 4.25
CA LEU A 42 -10.34 0.40 4.38
C LEU A 42 -8.91 0.21 4.89
N MET A 43 -7.92 0.83 4.25
CA MET A 43 -6.52 0.77 4.71
C MET A 43 -6.37 1.22 6.17
N LYS A 44 -6.98 2.34 6.54
CA LYS A 44 -6.96 2.84 7.91
C LYS A 44 -7.57 1.83 8.89
N ARG A 45 -8.69 1.20 8.51
CA ARG A 45 -9.35 0.19 9.33
C ARG A 45 -8.48 -1.06 9.51
N LEU A 46 -7.88 -1.55 8.43
CA LEU A 46 -7.01 -2.73 8.43
C LEU A 46 -5.79 -2.58 9.35
N LEU A 47 -5.29 -1.36 9.56
CA LEU A 47 -4.19 -1.09 10.50
C LEU A 47 -4.52 -1.41 11.96
N PHE A 48 -5.80 -1.45 12.33
CA PHE A 48 -6.25 -1.66 13.70
C PHE A 48 -7.04 -2.95 13.90
N LEU A 49 -7.33 -3.69 12.81
CA LEU A 49 -8.00 -4.98 12.89
C LEU A 49 -6.97 -6.09 13.08
N LYS A 50 -7.34 -7.09 13.88
CA LYS A 50 -6.60 -8.35 13.91
C LYS A 50 -6.91 -9.16 12.65
N LEU A 51 -5.97 -10.00 12.24
CA LEU A 51 -6.10 -10.78 11.00
C LEU A 51 -7.33 -11.70 11.04
N GLU A 52 -7.64 -12.26 12.20
CA GLU A 52 -8.78 -13.16 12.40
C GLU A 52 -10.12 -12.45 12.18
N GLU A 53 -10.19 -11.16 12.55
CA GLU A 53 -11.39 -10.32 12.43
C GLU A 53 -11.70 -9.95 10.98
N ILE A 54 -10.68 -9.90 10.12
CA ILE A 54 -10.84 -9.52 8.70
C ILE A 54 -11.66 -10.58 7.93
N SER A 55 -11.53 -11.85 8.30
CA SER A 55 -12.16 -12.97 7.59
C SER A 55 -13.69 -12.93 7.58
N GLY A 56 -14.30 -12.29 8.58
CA GLY A 56 -15.76 -12.14 8.71
C GLY A 56 -16.33 -10.88 8.06
N GLU A 57 -15.47 -9.99 7.54
CA GLU A 57 -15.89 -8.68 7.05
C GLU A 57 -16.42 -8.74 5.62
N LYS A 58 -17.60 -8.16 5.40
CA LYS A 58 -18.13 -7.93 4.05
C LYS A 58 -17.51 -6.67 3.47
N ILE A 59 -16.36 -6.84 2.82
CA ILE A 59 -15.65 -5.75 2.15
C ILE A 59 -15.99 -5.79 0.66
N ASN A 60 -16.28 -4.63 0.09
CA ASN A 60 -16.49 -4.49 -1.36
C ASN A 60 -15.21 -4.91 -2.12
N LYS A 61 -15.36 -5.79 -3.13
CA LYS A 61 -14.24 -6.39 -3.87
C LYS A 61 -13.48 -5.37 -4.71
N GLU A 62 -14.15 -4.37 -5.26
CA GLU A 62 -13.54 -3.31 -6.04
C GLU A 62 -12.61 -2.46 -5.16
N ILE A 63 -13.03 -2.15 -3.94
CA ILE A 63 -12.22 -1.41 -2.95
C ILE A 63 -11.02 -2.23 -2.46
N VAL A 64 -11.19 -3.55 -2.29
CA VAL A 64 -10.07 -4.46 -1.99
C VAL A 64 -9.03 -4.42 -3.11
N LYS A 65 -9.47 -4.54 -4.36
CA LYS A 65 -8.58 -4.53 -5.52
C LYS A 65 -7.83 -3.20 -5.65
N GLU A 66 -8.51 -2.07 -5.41
CA GLU A 66 -7.86 -0.77 -5.40
C GLU A 66 -6.79 -0.67 -4.30
N THR A 67 -7.13 -1.13 -3.09
CA THR A 67 -6.21 -1.16 -1.95
C THR A 67 -4.98 -2.02 -2.23
N GLU A 68 -5.19 -3.21 -2.81
CA GLU A 68 -4.11 -4.11 -3.23
C GLU A 68 -3.19 -3.44 -4.25
N VAL A 69 -3.75 -2.80 -5.28
CA VAL A 69 -2.97 -2.09 -6.30
C VAL A 69 -2.10 -1.01 -5.66
N VAL A 70 -2.67 -0.14 -4.81
CA VAL A 70 -1.91 0.93 -4.16
C VAL A 70 -0.78 0.38 -3.29
N LEU A 71 -1.06 -0.64 -2.47
CA LEU A 71 -0.06 -1.28 -1.61
C LEU A 71 1.06 -1.94 -2.43
N ARG A 72 0.68 -2.70 -3.47
CA ARG A 72 1.64 -3.38 -4.35
C ARG A 72 2.52 -2.37 -5.08
N THR A 73 1.95 -1.29 -5.59
CA THR A 73 2.69 -0.22 -6.26
C THR A 73 3.63 0.48 -5.28
N TYR A 74 3.18 0.78 -4.06
CA TYR A 74 4.02 1.38 -3.02
C TYR A 74 5.19 0.49 -2.62
N LEU A 75 4.93 -0.78 -2.31
CA LEU A 75 5.97 -1.74 -1.95
C LEU A 75 6.96 -1.97 -3.11
N SER A 76 6.48 -2.01 -4.36
CA SER A 76 7.35 -2.13 -5.53
C SER A 76 8.24 -0.90 -5.69
N TYR A 77 7.66 0.31 -5.56
CA TYR A 77 8.40 1.57 -5.63
C TYR A 77 9.45 1.68 -4.53
N GLN A 78 9.06 1.37 -3.29
CA GLN A 78 9.97 1.36 -2.15
C GLN A 78 11.03 0.26 -2.26
N GLY A 79 10.68 -0.91 -2.82
CA GLY A 79 11.61 -2.01 -3.07
C GLY A 79 12.68 -1.63 -4.10
N GLN A 80 12.30 -0.95 -5.18
CA GLN A 80 13.27 -0.44 -6.17
C GLN A 80 14.20 0.64 -5.60
N ILE A 81 13.72 1.43 -4.64
CA ILE A 81 14.51 2.51 -4.01
C ILE A 81 15.34 2.01 -2.82
N LYS A 82 14.87 0.99 -2.08
CA LYS A 82 15.45 0.51 -0.82
C LYS A 82 16.09 -0.87 -0.89
N MET A 83 16.02 -1.61 -1.98
CA MET A 83 16.80 -2.84 -2.14
C MET A 83 18.16 -2.52 -2.75
N PRO A 84 19.24 -2.43 -1.95
CA PRO A 84 20.55 -2.74 -2.48
C PRO A 84 20.61 -4.27 -2.68
N ASP A 85 20.58 -4.64 -3.96
CA ASP A 85 21.25 -5.80 -4.54
C ASP A 85 20.63 -7.21 -4.38
N SER A 86 21.01 -8.02 -5.37
CA SER A 86 20.82 -9.46 -5.60
C SER A 86 20.87 -10.40 -4.38
N TYR A 87 21.41 -9.92 -3.25
CA TYR A 87 21.59 -10.68 -2.00
C TYR A 87 20.27 -11.06 -1.32
N PHE A 88 19.23 -10.21 -1.39
CA PHE A 88 17.92 -10.54 -0.82
C PHE A 88 17.21 -11.66 -1.60
N ILE A 89 17.27 -11.61 -2.93
CA ILE A 89 16.69 -12.65 -3.80
C ILE A 89 17.43 -13.98 -3.61
N HIS A 90 18.75 -13.95 -3.45
CA HIS A 90 19.54 -15.16 -3.20
C HIS A 90 19.15 -15.86 -1.88
N ASN A 91 18.87 -15.09 -0.83
CA ASN A 91 18.47 -15.66 0.47
C ASN A 91 17.02 -16.17 0.47
N PHE A 92 16.12 -15.56 -0.30
CA PHE A 92 14.74 -16.05 -0.42
C PHE A 92 14.68 -17.41 -1.13
N LYS A 93 15.42 -17.59 -2.23
CA LYS A 93 15.53 -18.90 -2.91
C LYS A 93 16.14 -19.99 -2.02
N LYS A 94 17.09 -19.61 -1.16
CA LYS A 94 17.71 -20.54 -0.21
C LYS A 94 16.71 -21.03 0.84
N LEU A 95 15.78 -20.18 1.28
CA LEU A 95 14.73 -20.54 2.24
C LEU A 95 13.67 -21.47 1.63
N GLU A 96 13.27 -21.26 0.38
CA GLU A 96 12.34 -22.16 -0.33
C GLU A 96 12.92 -23.57 -0.51
N LEU A 97 14.21 -23.69 -0.85
CA LEU A 97 14.89 -24.98 -0.99
C LEU A 97 14.99 -25.76 0.32
N MET A 98 15.06 -25.08 1.46
CA MET A 98 15.10 -25.72 2.79
C MET A 98 13.74 -26.21 3.25
N GLN A 99 12.64 -25.74 2.67
CA GLN A 99 11.28 -26.21 3.00
C GLN A 99 10.84 -27.39 2.14
N THR A 100 11.42 -27.58 0.96
CA THR A 100 11.12 -28.72 0.07
C THR A 100 11.99 -29.96 0.31
N ALA A 101 12.97 -29.87 1.22
CA ALA A 101 13.91 -30.95 1.54
C ALA A 101 13.58 -31.68 2.87
N GLY A 102 12.39 -31.44 3.44
CA GLY A 102 11.88 -32.09 4.65
C GLY A 102 10.83 -33.14 4.34
#